data_AF-E6LLU1-F1
#
_entry.id   AF-E6LLU1-F1
#
_cell.length_a   1.000
_cell.length_b   1.000
_cell.length_c   1.000
_cell.angle_alpha   90.00
_cell.angle_beta   90.00
_cell.angle_gamma   90.00
#
_symmetry.space_group_name_H-M   'P 1'
#
loop_
_entity.id
_entity.type
_entity.pdbx_description
1 polymer ?
#
loop_
_entity_poly.entity_id
_entity_poly.type
_entity_poly.pdbx_seq_one_letter_code
_entity_poly.pdbx_strand_id
1 'polypeptide(L)'
;MKDVCMPFTANMVYFCDPDGHSDYVQNQDKMEVNEKTPKIGKIAARDIRCENVKNIFACLYGLPEMPVEEIALENITLNFDKNKNIKPVVPIMMDNFPAMCKRGIFAKNIKKLILKNIEITGSKDSNPFMENIEDCECIGVSFN
;
A
#
# COMPACT_ATOMS: atom_id res chain seq x y z
N MET A 1 -16.45 -2.87 1.25
CA MET A 1 -15.78 -3.83 0.33
C MET A 1 -15.82 -5.22 0.95
N LYS A 2 -15.99 -6.28 0.17
CA LYS A 2 -16.11 -7.65 0.69
C LYS A 2 -15.37 -8.65 -0.20
N ASP A 3 -14.69 -9.63 0.42
CA ASP A 3 -13.99 -10.74 -0.24
C ASP A 3 -12.87 -10.31 -1.21
N VAL A 4 -12.28 -9.13 -0.98
CA VAL A 4 -11.21 -8.53 -1.80
C VAL A 4 -9.82 -8.97 -1.34
N CYS A 5 -8.88 -9.10 -2.28
CA CYS A 5 -7.50 -9.44 -1.93
C CYS A 5 -6.75 -8.26 -1.30
N MET A 6 -6.94 -7.06 -1.86
CA MET A 6 -6.17 -5.85 -1.55
C MET A 6 -7.09 -4.62 -1.71
N PRO A 7 -7.70 -4.10 -0.64
CA PRO A 7 -8.61 -2.95 -0.70
C PRO A 7 -7.96 -1.69 -1.28
N PHE A 8 -6.72 -1.40 -0.89
CA PHE A 8 -6.00 -0.21 -1.34
C PHE A 8 -4.62 -0.59 -1.88
N THR A 9 -4.40 -0.32 -3.16
CA THR A 9 -3.09 -0.47 -3.78
C THR A 9 -2.77 0.79 -4.59
N ALA A 10 -1.63 1.41 -4.30
CA ALA A 10 -1.04 2.46 -5.10
C ALA A 10 0.38 2.02 -5.44
N ASN A 11 0.71 1.91 -6.72
CA ASN A 11 2.00 1.40 -7.17
C ASN A 11 2.52 2.23 -8.34
N MET A 12 3.75 2.71 -8.22
CA MET A 12 4.45 3.46 -9.28
C MET A 12 5.65 2.70 -9.88
N VAL A 13 6.01 1.54 -9.31
CA VAL A 13 7.00 0.60 -9.87
C VAL A 13 6.22 -0.59 -10.44
N TYR A 14 5.83 -0.52 -11.71
CA TYR A 14 4.85 -1.45 -12.26
C TYR A 14 5.11 -1.83 -13.71
N PHE A 15 4.74 -3.07 -14.02
CA PHE A 15 4.74 -3.68 -15.35
C PHE A 15 4.00 -2.81 -16.39
N CYS A 16 4.71 -1.94 -17.10
CA CYS A 16 4.15 -1.10 -18.16
C CYS A 16 4.95 -1.11 -19.47
N ASP A 17 6.05 -1.84 -19.51
CA ASP A 17 6.82 -2.22 -20.70
C ASP A 17 6.41 -3.65 -21.15
N PRO A 18 6.89 -4.14 -22.31
CA PRO A 18 6.36 -5.37 -22.92
C PRO A 18 6.45 -6.63 -22.05
N ASP A 19 7.51 -6.74 -21.23
CA ASP A 19 7.75 -7.89 -20.36
C ASP A 19 7.75 -7.54 -18.87
N GLY A 20 7.65 -6.28 -18.49
CA GLY A 20 7.57 -5.86 -17.09
C GLY A 20 8.89 -5.67 -16.37
N HIS A 21 10.01 -5.96 -17.03
CA HIS A 21 11.25 -6.28 -16.33
C HIS A 21 12.40 -5.34 -16.68
N SER A 22 12.20 -4.33 -17.54
CA SER A 22 13.25 -3.37 -17.80
C SER A 22 13.59 -2.55 -16.55
N ASP A 23 14.84 -2.10 -16.49
CA ASP A 23 15.30 -1.18 -15.46
C ASP A 23 14.42 0.07 -15.37
N TYR A 24 13.84 0.53 -16.48
CA TYR A 24 12.98 1.71 -16.47
C TYR A 24 11.73 1.55 -15.57
N VAL A 25 11.17 0.34 -15.47
CA VAL A 25 9.94 0.10 -14.69
C VAL A 25 10.19 -0.61 -13.35
N GLN A 26 11.38 -1.16 -13.14
CA GLN A 26 11.76 -1.91 -11.93
C GLN A 26 12.85 -1.25 -11.07
N ASN A 27 13.55 -0.23 -11.57
CA ASN A 27 14.59 0.44 -10.80
C ASN A 27 13.99 1.16 -9.57
N GLN A 28 14.65 0.97 -8.44
CA GLN A 28 14.25 1.49 -7.13
C GLN A 28 15.15 2.64 -6.67
N ASP A 29 16.19 2.95 -7.43
CA ASP A 29 17.07 4.09 -7.22
C ASP A 29 16.39 5.38 -7.70
N LYS A 30 16.78 6.49 -7.07
CA LYS A 30 16.28 7.82 -7.44
C LYS A 30 16.72 8.19 -8.86
N MET A 31 15.76 8.44 -9.75
CA MET A 31 16.02 8.87 -11.13
C MET A 31 15.78 10.37 -11.35
N GLU A 32 16.19 10.89 -12.51
CA GLU A 32 15.85 12.26 -12.92
C GLU A 32 14.37 12.38 -13.26
N VAL A 33 13.71 13.39 -12.68
CA VAL A 33 12.31 13.70 -12.97
C VAL A 33 12.19 14.33 -14.36
N ASN A 34 11.29 13.80 -15.18
CA ASN A 34 10.98 14.32 -16.50
C ASN A 34 9.47 14.22 -16.79
N GLU A 35 9.05 14.62 -17.99
CA GLU A 35 7.64 14.66 -18.41
C GLU A 35 6.93 13.30 -18.38
N LYS A 36 7.68 12.19 -18.39
CA LYS A 36 7.15 10.82 -18.29
C LYS A 36 7.09 10.29 -16.87
N THR A 37 7.70 10.99 -15.90
CA THR A 37 7.68 10.57 -14.50
C THR A 37 6.24 10.62 -13.99
N PRO A 38 5.64 9.48 -13.59
CA PRO A 38 4.25 9.47 -13.13
C PRO A 38 4.13 10.27 -11.83
N LYS A 39 2.95 10.84 -11.60
CA LYS A 39 2.64 11.55 -10.36
C LYS A 39 1.34 11.01 -9.77
N ILE A 40 1.37 10.67 -8.48
CA ILE A 40 0.17 10.52 -7.68
C ILE A 40 0.04 11.77 -6.79
N GLY A 41 -1.06 12.50 -6.99
CA GLY A 41 -1.42 13.65 -6.16
C GLY A 41 -1.99 13.19 -4.81
N LYS A 42 -3.15 13.73 -4.46
CA LYS A 42 -3.82 13.43 -3.20
C LYS A 42 -4.90 12.36 -3.36
N ILE A 43 -4.84 11.31 -2.56
CA ILE A 43 -5.87 10.26 -2.51
C ILE A 43 -6.45 10.23 -1.10
N ALA A 44 -7.78 10.25 -1.00
CA ALA A 44 -8.48 10.12 0.27
C ALA A 44 -9.55 9.03 0.20
N ALA A 45 -9.61 8.19 1.23
CA ALA A 45 -10.63 7.16 1.39
C ALA A 45 -11.17 7.23 2.82
N ARG A 46 -12.49 7.39 2.96
CA ARG A 46 -13.16 7.64 4.24
C ARG A 46 -14.40 6.79 4.42
N ASP A 47 -14.67 6.40 5.66
CA ASP A 47 -15.90 5.72 6.08
C ASP A 47 -16.12 4.39 5.35
N ILE A 48 -15.07 3.57 5.30
CA ILE A 48 -15.06 2.30 4.55
C ILE A 48 -15.00 1.12 5.52
N ARG A 49 -15.82 0.10 5.24
CA ARG A 49 -15.75 -1.20 5.90
C ARG A 49 -15.23 -2.26 4.93
N CYS A 50 -14.22 -3.01 5.33
CA CYS A 50 -13.65 -4.11 4.56
C CYS A 50 -13.86 -5.44 5.29
N GLU A 51 -14.55 -6.37 4.65
CA GLU A 51 -14.84 -7.70 5.21
C GLU A 51 -14.14 -8.79 4.40
N ASN A 52 -13.59 -9.79 5.10
CA ASN A 52 -12.88 -10.91 4.50
C ASN A 52 -11.75 -10.49 3.54
N VAL A 53 -10.91 -9.55 3.98
CA VAL A 53 -9.70 -9.18 3.23
C VAL A 53 -8.74 -10.36 3.21
N LYS A 54 -8.11 -10.66 2.06
CA LYS A 54 -7.25 -11.85 1.94
C LYS A 54 -5.77 -11.57 2.20
N ASN A 55 -5.17 -10.62 1.47
CA ASN A 55 -3.71 -10.55 1.36
C ASN A 55 -3.08 -9.34 2.06
N ILE A 56 -3.53 -8.13 1.76
CA ILE A 56 -3.02 -6.90 2.40
C ILE A 56 -4.13 -5.87 2.49
N PHE A 57 -4.14 -5.03 3.53
CA PHE A 57 -5.12 -3.95 3.63
C PHE A 57 -4.74 -2.77 2.74
N ALA A 58 -3.51 -2.26 2.87
CA ALA A 58 -3.00 -1.18 2.03
C ALA A 58 -1.55 -1.43 1.61
N CYS A 59 -1.27 -1.40 0.29
CA CYS A 59 0.08 -1.43 -0.27
C CYS A 59 0.31 -0.17 -1.10
N LEU A 60 1.10 0.76 -0.56
CA LEU A 60 1.26 2.12 -1.07
C LEU A 60 2.75 2.34 -1.37
N TYR A 61 3.10 2.51 -2.65
CA TYR A 61 4.48 2.57 -3.10
C TYR A 61 4.65 3.69 -4.14
N GLY A 62 5.25 4.80 -3.73
CA GLY A 62 5.67 5.90 -4.61
C GLY A 62 7.08 5.75 -5.15
N LEU A 63 7.47 6.63 -6.09
CA LEU A 63 8.84 6.69 -6.57
C LEU A 63 9.72 7.48 -5.59
N PRO A 64 11.01 7.14 -5.44
CA PRO A 64 11.93 7.91 -4.61
C PRO A 64 12.16 9.35 -5.13
N GLU A 65 12.14 9.57 -6.44
CA GLU A 65 12.24 10.90 -7.07
C GLU A 65 10.90 11.64 -7.17
N MET A 66 9.78 10.91 -7.11
CA MET A 66 8.43 11.46 -7.13
C MET A 66 7.55 10.75 -6.09
N PRO A 67 7.75 11.03 -4.78
CA PRO A 67 6.92 10.44 -3.72
C PRO A 67 5.45 10.81 -3.91
N VAL A 68 4.55 9.94 -3.48
CA VAL A 68 3.11 10.23 -3.49
C VAL A 68 2.82 11.48 -2.68
N GLU A 69 2.04 12.41 -3.20
CA GLU A 69 1.82 13.71 -2.56
C GLU A 69 1.07 13.57 -1.23
N GLU A 70 -0.05 12.85 -1.19
CA GLU A 70 -0.81 12.64 0.04
C GLU A 70 -1.68 11.39 -0.05
N ILE A 71 -1.69 10.57 1.00
CA ILE A 71 -2.69 9.51 1.18
C ILE A 71 -3.35 9.67 2.54
N ALA A 72 -4.69 9.79 2.53
CA ALA A 72 -5.51 9.86 3.73
C ALA A 72 -6.47 8.67 3.80
N LEU A 73 -6.32 7.83 4.82
CA LEU A 73 -7.21 6.72 5.16
C LEU A 73 -7.85 7.03 6.51
N GLU A 74 -9.17 7.25 6.52
CA GLU A 74 -9.87 7.71 7.73
C GLU A 74 -11.16 6.92 8.00
N ASN A 75 -11.43 6.59 9.26
CA ASN A 75 -12.64 5.88 9.68
C ASN A 75 -12.82 4.55 8.92
N ILE A 76 -11.85 3.66 9.05
CA ILE A 76 -11.84 2.38 8.33
C ILE A 76 -11.82 1.21 9.30
N THR A 77 -12.79 0.33 9.20
CA THR A 77 -12.77 -0.95 9.92
C THR A 77 -12.54 -2.08 8.92
N LEU A 78 -11.56 -2.94 9.20
CA LEU A 78 -11.37 -4.16 8.43
C LEU A 78 -11.21 -5.42 9.28
N ASN A 79 -11.58 -6.54 8.67
CA ASN A 79 -11.21 -7.87 9.14
C ASN A 79 -10.62 -8.69 8.00
N PHE A 80 -9.51 -9.36 8.29
CA PHE A 80 -8.98 -10.39 7.39
C PHE A 80 -9.87 -11.64 7.44
N ASP A 81 -9.97 -12.31 6.30
CA ASP A 81 -10.61 -13.61 6.17
C ASP A 81 -10.00 -14.59 7.19
N LYS A 82 -10.86 -15.34 7.90
CA LYS A 82 -10.45 -16.27 8.98
C LYS A 82 -9.80 -17.55 8.46
N ASN A 83 -9.87 -17.83 7.16
CA ASN A 83 -9.25 -18.99 6.55
C ASN A 83 -7.73 -18.97 6.80
N LYS A 84 -7.18 -20.10 7.25
CA LYS A 84 -5.74 -20.27 7.51
C LYS A 84 -4.93 -20.54 6.23
N ASN A 85 -5.60 -20.98 5.17
CA ASN A 85 -4.97 -21.45 3.92
C ASN A 85 -4.99 -20.40 2.79
N ILE A 86 -5.01 -19.11 3.14
CA ILE A 86 -4.93 -18.04 2.14
C ILE A 86 -3.53 -18.04 1.53
N LYS A 87 -3.47 -18.25 0.22
CA LYS A 87 -2.21 -18.25 -0.53
C LYS A 87 -1.59 -16.83 -0.51
N PRO A 88 -0.31 -16.68 -0.16
CA PRO A 88 0.41 -15.43 -0.35
C PRO A 88 0.46 -15.02 -1.82
N VAL A 89 0.43 -13.70 -2.07
CA VAL A 89 0.54 -13.12 -3.42
C VAL A 89 1.44 -11.89 -3.36
N VAL A 90 2.07 -11.54 -4.49
CA VAL A 90 2.78 -10.27 -4.62
C VAL A 90 1.74 -9.16 -4.85
N PRO A 91 1.67 -8.13 -3.99
CA PRO A 91 0.58 -7.15 -4.05
C PRO A 91 0.75 -6.08 -5.12
N ILE A 92 1.97 -5.91 -5.62
CA ILE A 92 2.34 -4.94 -6.65
C ILE A 92 3.19 -5.63 -7.70
N MET A 93 3.14 -5.16 -8.94
CA MET A 93 3.83 -5.77 -10.08
C MET A 93 5.31 -5.34 -10.14
N MET A 94 5.99 -5.53 -9.02
CA MET A 94 7.37 -5.13 -8.78
C MET A 94 8.24 -6.35 -8.57
N ASP A 95 9.38 -6.40 -9.26
CA ASP A 95 10.32 -7.49 -9.17
C ASP A 95 10.92 -7.60 -7.78
N ASN A 96 11.11 -8.84 -7.36
CA ASN A 96 11.64 -9.21 -6.03
C ASN A 96 10.81 -8.68 -4.85
N PHE A 97 9.59 -8.16 -5.09
CA PHE A 97 8.71 -7.74 -4.02
C PHE A 97 8.12 -8.98 -3.31
N PRO A 98 8.10 -9.02 -1.96
CA PRO A 98 7.74 -10.24 -1.25
C PRO A 98 6.27 -10.60 -1.42
N ALA A 99 6.00 -11.89 -1.62
CA ALA A 99 4.64 -12.42 -1.52
C ALA A 99 4.15 -12.33 -0.08
N MET A 100 2.90 -11.89 0.11
CA MET A 100 2.34 -11.64 1.43
C MET A 100 0.88 -12.04 1.58
N CYS A 101 0.49 -12.24 2.84
CA CYS A 101 -0.84 -12.67 3.24
C CYS A 101 -1.15 -12.16 4.65
N LYS A 102 -2.32 -11.54 4.80
CA LYS A 102 -2.81 -10.85 6.01
C LYS A 102 -1.88 -9.76 6.56
N ARG A 103 -1.31 -8.94 5.68
CA ARG A 103 -0.51 -7.76 6.07
C ARG A 103 -1.40 -6.53 6.23
N GLY A 104 -1.10 -5.68 7.21
CA GLY A 104 -1.87 -4.45 7.43
C GLY A 104 -1.56 -3.40 6.39
N ILE A 105 -0.61 -2.52 6.70
CA ILE A 105 -0.26 -1.37 5.85
C ILE A 105 1.23 -1.48 5.50
N PHE A 106 1.53 -1.38 4.20
CA PHE A 106 2.87 -1.17 3.68
C PHE A 106 2.87 0.18 2.95
N ALA A 107 3.68 1.12 3.41
CA ALA A 107 3.77 2.46 2.84
C ALA A 107 5.23 2.84 2.59
N LYS A 108 5.56 3.24 1.36
CA LYS A 108 6.91 3.67 0.99
C LYS A 108 6.88 4.87 0.03
N ASN A 109 7.79 5.82 0.25
CA ASN A 109 7.97 7.04 -0.56
C ASN A 109 6.67 7.86 -0.67
N ILE A 110 6.25 8.46 0.44
CA ILE A 110 5.03 9.30 0.52
C ILE A 110 5.37 10.59 1.26
N LYS A 111 4.95 11.74 0.73
CA LYS A 111 5.16 13.02 1.41
C LYS A 111 4.28 13.13 2.64
N LYS A 112 2.97 12.92 2.50
CA LYS A 112 2.04 12.95 3.65
C LYS A 112 1.18 11.70 3.75
N LEU A 113 1.27 10.99 4.88
CA LEU A 113 0.44 9.84 5.18
C LEU A 113 -0.45 10.12 6.40
N ILE A 114 -1.77 10.09 6.21
CA ILE A 114 -2.75 10.28 7.28
C ILE A 114 -3.49 8.97 7.49
N LEU A 115 -3.33 8.36 8.66
CA LEU A 115 -4.04 7.17 9.11
C LEU A 115 -4.84 7.53 10.36
N LYS A 116 -6.16 7.60 10.24
CA LYS A 116 -7.02 8.06 11.33
C LYS A 116 -8.17 7.11 11.58
N ASN A 117 -8.34 6.68 12.83
CA ASN A 117 -9.44 5.83 13.26
C ASN A 117 -9.56 4.57 12.37
N ILE A 118 -8.50 3.76 12.37
CA ILE A 118 -8.41 2.54 11.57
C ILE A 118 -8.32 1.32 12.48
N GLU A 119 -9.26 0.40 12.34
CA GLU A 119 -9.28 -0.86 13.07
C GLU A 119 -8.96 -2.02 12.15
N ILE A 120 -7.85 -2.72 12.41
CA ILE A 120 -7.34 -3.81 11.59
C ILE A 120 -7.39 -5.12 12.38
N THR A 121 -8.37 -5.98 12.11
CA THR A 121 -8.52 -7.25 12.84
C THR A 121 -7.99 -8.45 12.03
N GLY A 122 -7.18 -9.29 12.66
CA GLY A 122 -6.66 -10.55 12.09
C GLY A 122 -5.43 -10.36 11.19
N SER A 123 -4.73 -9.23 11.32
CA SER A 123 -3.44 -9.00 10.67
C SER A 123 -2.35 -9.87 11.31
N LYS A 124 -1.30 -10.19 10.55
CA LYS A 124 -0.06 -10.77 11.07
C LYS A 124 0.91 -9.70 11.59
N ASP A 125 0.62 -8.44 11.31
CA ASP A 125 1.43 -7.31 11.76
C ASP A 125 0.81 -6.72 13.03
N SER A 126 1.66 -6.10 13.85
CA SER A 126 1.22 -5.31 15.01
C SER A 126 1.27 -3.80 14.74
N ASN A 127 1.91 -3.38 13.64
CA ASN A 127 2.10 -1.98 13.26
C ASN A 127 2.19 -1.87 11.73
N PRO A 128 1.95 -0.67 11.15
CA PRO A 128 2.25 -0.38 9.75
C PRO A 128 3.75 -0.52 9.45
N PHE A 129 4.09 -1.02 8.27
CA PHE A 129 5.42 -0.82 7.69
C PHE A 129 5.45 0.53 6.98
N MET A 130 6.42 1.37 7.34
CA MET A 130 6.59 2.72 6.80
C MET A 130 8.06 2.97 6.50
N GLU A 131 8.36 3.44 5.28
CA GLU A 131 9.71 3.83 4.87
C GLU A 131 9.65 5.09 4.00
N ASN A 132 10.55 6.06 4.22
CA ASN A 132 10.59 7.32 3.46
C ASN A 132 9.23 8.05 3.45
N ILE A 133 8.68 8.28 4.64
CA ILE A 133 7.47 9.08 4.85
C ILE A 133 7.91 10.45 5.38
N GLU A 134 7.61 11.54 4.69
CA GLU A 134 8.08 12.89 5.10
C GLU A 134 7.26 13.45 6.27
N ASP A 135 5.93 13.26 6.24
CA ASP A 135 4.98 13.67 7.27
C ASP A 135 3.95 12.56 7.50
N CYS A 136 3.70 12.23 8.77
CA CYS A 136 2.83 11.12 9.16
C CYS A 136 1.94 11.48 10.35
N GLU A 137 0.62 11.38 10.15
CA GLU A 137 -0.38 11.51 11.20
C GLU A 137 -1.03 10.13 11.43
N CYS A 138 -0.70 9.48 12.55
CA CYS A 138 -1.27 8.19 12.94
C CYS A 138 -2.08 8.33 14.24
N ILE A 139 -3.41 8.38 14.12
CA ILE A 139 -4.29 8.65 15.27
C ILE A 139 -5.35 7.55 15.34
N GLY A 140 -5.37 6.77 16.43
CA GLY A 140 -6.38 5.73 16.61
C GLY A 140 -6.28 4.61 15.57
N VAL A 141 -5.05 4.16 15.25
CA VAL A 141 -4.82 2.98 14.42
C VAL A 141 -4.55 1.80 15.33
N SER A 142 -5.36 0.74 15.24
CA SER A 142 -5.23 -0.46 16.08
C SER A 142 -5.13 -1.72 15.22
N PHE A 143 -4.26 -2.64 15.66
CA PHE A 143 -4.11 -3.98 15.10
C PHE A 143 -4.58 -4.98 16.17
N ASN A 144 -5.66 -5.70 15.88
CA ASN A 144 -6.38 -6.59 16.82
C ASN A 144 -6.39 -8.05 16.37
#